data_AF-A0A443RYE7-F1
#
_entry.id   AF-A0A443RYE7-F1
#
_cell.length_a   1.000
_cell.length_b   1.000
_cell.length_c   1.000
_cell.angle_alpha   90.00
_cell.angle_beta   90.00
_cell.angle_gamma   90.00
#
_symmetry.space_group_name_H-M   'P 1'
#
loop_
_entity.id
_entity.type
_entity.pdbx_description
1 polymer ?
#
loop_
_entity_poly.entity_id
_entity_poly.type
_entity_poly.pdbx_seq_one_letter_code
_entity_poly.pdbx_strand_id
1 'polypeptide(L)' 'MLGDGFWLNCSYDLENDGLYSIKWFKLNASGSNEFYRFLPNEIPQIQVYNSTGVYFDQS' A
#
# COMPACT_ATOMS: atom_id res chain seq x y z
N MET A 1 -8.44 -6.76 18.68
CA MET A 1 -9.33 -5.81 19.40
C MET A 1 -9.58 -4.64 18.46
N LEU A 2 -10.52 -3.73 18.76
CA LEU A 2 -10.71 -2.53 17.93
C LEU A 2 -9.51 -1.59 18.19
N GLY A 3 -8.71 -1.31 17.16
CA GLY A 3 -7.56 -0.39 17.26
C GLY A 3 -6.17 -1.04 17.25
N ASP A 4 -6.06 -2.37 17.10
CA ASP A 4 -4.74 -3.00 16.90
C ASP A 4 -4.26 -2.75 15.46
N GLY A 5 -2.98 -2.37 15.33
CA GLY A 5 -2.31 -2.31 14.03
C GLY A 5 -2.19 -3.69 13.38
N PHE A 6 -2.12 -3.74 12.05
CA PHE A 6 -1.92 -4.98 11.31
C PHE A 6 -0.89 -4.80 10.19
N TRP A 7 -0.22 -5.88 9.83
CA TRP A 7 0.75 -5.91 8.75
C TRP A 7 0.09 -6.39 7.45
N LEU A 8 0.32 -5.65 6.37
CA LEU A 8 -0.03 -6.07 5.02
C LEU A 8 1.23 -6.60 4.34
N ASN A 9 1.24 -7.90 4.04
CA ASN A 9 2.33 -8.53 3.31
C ASN A 9 1.88 -8.89 1.89
N CYS A 10 2.69 -8.57 0.90
CA CYS A 10 2.50 -8.96 -0.49
C CYS A 10 3.77 -9.66 -0.98
N SER A 11 3.72 -10.99 -1.01
CA SER A 11 4.75 -11.80 -1.68
C SER A 11 4.42 -11.90 -3.17
N TYR A 12 5.42 -11.69 -4.02
CA TYR A 12 5.29 -11.76 -5.47
C TYR A 12 6.51 -12.47 -6.08
N ASP A 13 6.32 -13.12 -7.22
CA ASP A 13 7.38 -13.70 -8.05
C ASP A 13 7.31 -13.02 -9.42
N LEU A 14 8.40 -12.39 -9.84
CA LEU A 14 8.51 -11.68 -11.12
C LEU A 14 9.35 -12.45 -12.14
N GLU A 15 9.80 -13.65 -11.78
CA GLU A 15 10.73 -14.46 -12.55
C GLU A 15 11.98 -13.66 -12.96
N ASN A 16 12.01 -13.10 -14.18
CA ASN A 16 13.12 -12.35 -14.74
C ASN A 16 12.85 -10.85 -14.90
N ASP A 17 11.68 -10.37 -14.46
CA ASP A 17 11.28 -8.97 -14.62
C ASP A 17 11.52 -8.14 -13.35
N GLY A 18 11.64 -6.82 -13.54
CA GLY A 18 11.79 -5.86 -12.46
C GLY A 18 10.43 -5.48 -11.86
N LEU A 19 10.38 -5.28 -10.54
CA LEU A 19 9.17 -4.77 -9.91
C LEU A 19 8.90 -3.35 -10.40
N TYR A 20 7.74 -3.14 -11.03
CA TYR A 20 7.31 -1.79 -11.43
C TYR A 20 6.64 -1.03 -10.28
N SER A 21 5.62 -1.63 -9.66
CA SER A 21 4.89 -0.99 -8.55
C SER A 21 4.11 -2.00 -7.72
N ILE A 22 3.99 -1.75 -6.42
CA ILE A 22 2.99 -2.41 -5.54
C ILE A 22 1.98 -1.35 -5.12
N LYS A 23 0.68 -1.64 -5.23
CA LYS A 23 -0.41 -0.72 -4.86
C LYS A 23 -1.41 -1.42 -3.95
N TRP A 24 -1.80 -0.76 -2.87
CA TRP A 24 -2.88 -1.24 -2.00
C TRP A 24 -4.12 -0.36 -2.13
N PHE A 25 -5.26 -1.03 -2.25
CA PHE A 25 -6.57 -0.41 -2.35
C PHE A 25 -7.46 -0.86 -1.19
N LYS A 26 -8.23 0.09 -0.66
CA LYS A 26 -9.26 -0.18 0.34
C LYS A 26 -10.62 -0.06 -0.31
N LEU A 27 -11.43 -1.11 -0.19
CA LEU A 27 -12.84 -1.09 -0.61
C LEU A 27 -13.67 -0.29 0.42
N ASN A 28 -14.53 0.57 -0.09
CA ASN A 28 -15.53 1.32 0.67
C ASN A 28 -16.88 1.28 -0.08
N ALA A 29 -17.92 1.89 0.51
CA ALA A 29 -19.27 1.89 -0.05
C ALA A 29 -19.39 2.54 -1.44
N SER A 30 -18.45 3.42 -1.79
CA SER A 30 -18.43 4.17 -3.05
C SER A 30 -17.40 3.63 -4.06
N GLY A 31 -16.63 2.60 -3.73
CA GLY A 31 -15.63 2.00 -4.60
C GLY A 31 -14.30 1.67 -3.91
N SER A 32 -13.25 1.47 -4.69
CA SER A 32 -11.89 1.21 -4.19
C SER A 32 -11.01 2.46 -4.31
N ASN A 33 -10.33 2.81 -3.22
CA ASN A 33 -9.38 3.93 -3.20
C ASN A 33 -7.98 3.43 -2.89
N GLU A 34 -7.00 3.88 -3.67
CA GLU A 34 -5.59 3.64 -3.41
C GLU A 34 -5.16 4.40 -2.16
N PHE A 35 -4.41 3.74 -1.28
CA PHE A 35 -3.95 4.35 -0.03
C PHE A 35 -2.45 4.15 0.23
N TYR A 36 -1.81 3.22 -0.49
CA TYR A 36 -0.37 2.99 -0.45
C TYR A 36 0.16 2.60 -1.83
N ARG A 37 1.33 3.12 -2.17
CA ARG A 37 2.09 2.74 -3.35
C ARG A 37 3.58 2.62 -3.04
N PHE A 38 4.20 1.55 -3.51
CA PHE A 38 5.64 1.37 -3.54
C PHE A 38 6.15 1.33 -4.98
N LEU A 39 7.11 2.20 -5.30
CA LEU A 39 7.74 2.39 -6.61
C LEU A 39 9.26 2.26 -6.43
N PRO A 40 9.85 1.08 -6.63
CA PRO A 40 11.26 0.85 -6.34
C PRO A 40 12.22 1.75 -7.15
N ASN A 41 11.78 2.19 -8.33
CA ASN A 41 12.57 2.98 -9.28
C ASN A 41 12.31 4.50 -9.21
N GLU A 42 11.50 4.98 -8.25
CA GLU A 42 11.20 6.41 -8.09
C GLU A 42 11.69 6.96 -6.74
N ILE A 43 11.80 8.29 -6.65
CA ILE A 43 12.10 9.01 -5.41
C ILE A 43 10.98 10.04 -5.18
N PRO A 44 10.20 9.94 -4.09
CA PRO A 44 10.28 8.93 -3.03
C PRO A 44 9.76 7.55 -3.47
N GLN A 45 10.33 6.48 -2.93
CA GLN A 45 9.93 5.12 -3.24
C GLN A 45 8.54 4.76 -2.68
N ILE A 46 8.10 5.46 -1.64
CA ILE A 46 6.81 5.23 -0.98
C ILE A 46 5.94 6.47 -1.18
N GLN A 47 4.72 6.25 -1.66
CA GLN A 47 3.67 7.26 -1.73
C GLN A 47 2.47 6.78 -0.92
N VAL A 48 2.03 7.61 0.02
CA VAL A 48 0.86 7.34 0.87
C VAL A 48 -0.23 8.32 0.51
N TYR A 49 -1.46 7.84 0.37
CA TYR A 49 -2.62 8.67 0.07
C TYR A 49 -3.60 8.64 1.24
N ASN A 50 -4.20 9.79 1.52
CA ASN A 50 -5.19 9.91 2.60
C ASN A 50 -6.40 9.02 2.29
N SER A 51 -6.69 8.09 3.19
CA SER A 51 -7.85 7.20 3.12
C SER A 51 -8.51 7.11 4.49
N THR A 52 -9.82 7.36 4.54
CA THR A 52 -10.56 7.40 5.80
C THR A 52 -10.44 6.09 6.57
N GLY A 53 -9.98 6.18 7.82
CA GLY A 53 -9.78 5.04 8.71
C GLY A 53 -8.54 4.20 8.40
N VAL A 54 -7.61 4.70 7.59
CA VAL A 54 -6.28 4.12 7.42
C VAL A 54 -5.25 5.10 7.98
N TYR A 55 -4.44 4.62 8.92
CA TYR A 55 -3.38 5.39 9.55
C TYR A 55 -2.08 4.60 9.40
N PHE A 56 -1.03 5.27 8.92
CA PHE A 56 0.29 4.67 8.77
C PHE A 56 1.15 5.07 9.96
N ASP A 57 1.72 4.06 10.62
CA ASP A 57 2.80 4.29 11.57
C ASP A 57 4.13 4.28 10.80
N GLN A 58 4.84 5.42 10.82
CA GLN A 58 6.13 5.59 10.15
C GLN A 58 7.30 5.63 11.14
N SER A 59 7.05 5.25 12.42
CA SER A 59 8.03 5.29 13.51
C SER A 59 9.21 4.35 13.29
#